data_AF-A0A3N9PB95-F1
#
_entry.id   AF-A0A3N9PB95-F1
#
_cell.length_a   1.000
_cell.length_b   1.000
_cell.length_c   1.000
_cell.angle_alpha   90.00
_cell.angle_beta   90.00
_cell.angle_gamma   90.00
#
_symmetry.space_group_name_H-M   'P 1'
#
loop_
_entity.id
_entity.type
_entity.pdbx_description
1 polymer ?
#
loop_
_entity_poly.entity_id
_entity_poly.type
_entity_poly.pdbx_seq_one_letter_code
_entity_poly.pdbx_strand_id
1 'polypeptide(L)'
;MAVDVLIIRNNCDEATKWTNWIGEGLATYLQGKGFSVTDLSGSDTSPENVTYWLSMSAKRTKKFVIALDHGNCSAFYGQKNGQPEAVINSSNAEDLTQDVHVYTFACLTNKDNCIGQKAIESGCLSWLGYTEEIYVLLAAYQPLKDCVWSYVEALVSGKTLEQAEQVLRQAYKDRISLHWIFQYNLDRLLLRKSANNMTIFNNNRFSGWRHNKKVLALYSAALSEGNGYIYVSDVGWRRLEAKYPDNVNTLMTMAAHAKSDNCNVHIYENEAVIQTLYVW
;
A
#
# COMPACT_ATOMS: atom_id res chain seq x y z
N MET A 1 -3.18 14.64 4.81
CA MET A 1 -3.92 13.36 4.73
C MET A 1 -3.07 12.29 5.40
N ALA A 2 -3.63 11.52 6.34
CA ALA A 2 -2.89 10.44 7.00
C ALA A 2 -2.66 9.28 6.02
N VAL A 3 -1.43 8.79 5.95
CA VAL A 3 -1.09 7.50 5.34
C VAL A 3 -1.19 6.46 6.45
N ASP A 4 -1.97 5.41 6.20
CA ASP A 4 -2.06 4.24 7.08
C ASP A 4 -0.98 3.24 6.64
N VAL A 5 -0.16 2.81 7.59
CA VAL A 5 0.93 1.86 7.36
C VAL A 5 0.59 0.53 7.99
N LEU A 6 0.68 -0.55 7.21
CA LEU A 6 0.64 -1.92 7.71
C LEU A 6 2.06 -2.47 7.73
N ILE A 7 2.50 -2.96 8.89
CA ILE A 7 3.74 -3.73 9.03
C ILE A 7 3.34 -5.19 9.24
N ILE A 8 3.94 -6.11 8.48
CA ILE A 8 3.72 -7.55 8.59
C ILE A 8 5.07 -8.20 8.86
N ARG A 9 5.20 -8.88 10.01
CA ARG A 9 6.45 -9.54 10.42
C ARG A 9 6.19 -10.79 11.27
N ASN A 10 6.18 -11.99 10.68
CA ASN A 10 6.02 -13.21 11.49
C ASN A 10 7.31 -13.56 12.24
N ASN A 11 7.27 -14.61 13.08
CA ASN A 11 8.45 -15.14 13.76
C ASN A 11 8.37 -16.67 13.95
N CYS A 12 7.77 -17.37 12.98
CA CYS A 12 7.44 -18.80 13.10
C CYS A 12 8.65 -19.74 12.96
N ASP A 13 9.76 -19.25 12.42
CA ASP A 13 11.01 -19.98 12.29
C ASP A 13 12.24 -19.09 12.54
N GLU A 14 13.43 -19.65 12.41
CA GLU A 14 14.67 -18.93 12.73
C GLU A 14 14.94 -17.77 11.75
N ALA A 15 14.65 -17.93 10.46
CA ALA A 15 14.87 -16.87 9.47
C ALA A 15 13.94 -15.68 9.74
N THR A 16 12.70 -15.96 10.06
CA THR A 16 11.67 -14.95 10.30
C THR A 16 11.82 -14.23 11.62
N LYS A 17 12.45 -14.83 12.64
CA LYS A 17 12.88 -14.07 13.83
C LYS A 17 13.80 -12.90 13.48
N TRP A 18 14.72 -13.09 12.53
CA TRP A 18 15.64 -12.02 12.12
C TRP A 18 14.94 -10.92 11.32
N THR A 19 14.03 -11.27 10.40
CA THR A 19 13.22 -10.27 9.70
C THR A 19 12.26 -9.55 10.66
N ASN A 20 11.76 -10.25 11.68
CA ASN A 20 10.98 -9.65 12.76
C ASN A 20 11.75 -8.58 13.53
N TRP A 21 13.01 -8.86 13.89
CA TRP A 21 13.90 -7.91 14.58
C TRP A 21 14.32 -6.73 13.70
N ILE A 22 14.44 -6.93 12.39
CA ILE A 22 14.60 -5.83 11.43
C ILE A 22 13.42 -4.85 11.55
N GLY A 23 12.18 -5.35 11.68
CA GLY A 23 10.99 -4.52 11.84
C GLY A 23 10.81 -3.88 13.23
N GLU A 24 11.53 -4.36 14.25
CA GLU A 24 11.34 -3.91 15.63
C GLU A 24 11.63 -2.41 15.81
N GLY A 25 10.68 -1.68 16.39
CA GLY A 25 10.76 -0.23 16.58
C GLY A 25 10.30 0.62 15.39
N LEU A 26 10.05 0.00 14.23
CA LEU A 26 9.59 0.71 13.03
C LEU A 26 8.22 1.33 13.23
N ALA A 27 7.32 0.63 13.93
CA ALA A 27 6.00 1.14 14.29
C ALA A 27 6.10 2.44 15.11
N THR A 28 6.88 2.41 16.19
CA THR A 28 7.13 3.58 17.05
C THR A 28 7.74 4.74 16.27
N TYR A 29 8.72 4.45 15.40
CA TYR A 29 9.33 5.47 14.53
C TYR A 29 8.29 6.14 13.63
N LEU A 30 7.48 5.36 12.92
CA LEU A 30 6.45 5.86 11.99
C LEU A 30 5.34 6.61 12.72
N GLN A 31 4.88 6.12 13.87
CA GLN A 31 3.92 6.82 14.72
C GLN A 31 4.48 8.16 15.20
N GLY A 32 5.77 8.22 15.57
CA GLY A 32 6.46 9.46 15.90
C GLY A 32 6.56 10.46 14.74
N LYS A 33 6.41 9.99 13.49
CA LYS A 33 6.29 10.82 12.28
C LYS A 33 4.85 11.19 11.93
N GLY A 34 3.88 10.83 12.77
CA GLY A 34 2.46 11.17 12.60
C GLY A 34 1.66 10.21 11.71
N PHE A 35 2.20 9.02 11.42
CA PHE A 35 1.48 7.99 10.67
C PHE A 35 0.57 7.17 11.58
N SER A 36 -0.56 6.72 11.03
CA SER A 36 -1.35 5.65 11.64
C SER A 36 -0.71 4.32 11.27
N VAL A 37 -0.37 3.49 12.25
CA VAL A 37 0.41 2.28 12.02
C VAL A 37 -0.28 1.09 12.68
N THR A 38 -0.49 0.03 11.91
CA THR A 38 -0.84 -1.30 12.42
C THR A 38 0.36 -2.21 12.25
N ASP A 39 0.88 -2.74 13.35
CA ASP A 39 2.00 -3.67 13.37
C ASP A 39 1.48 -5.07 13.69
N LEU A 40 1.38 -5.91 12.67
CA LEU A 40 1.04 -7.32 12.83
C LEU A 40 2.35 -8.10 12.98
N SER A 41 2.54 -8.70 14.16
CA SER A 41 3.74 -9.47 14.50
C SER A 41 3.41 -10.86 15.00
N GLY A 42 4.25 -11.85 14.65
CA GLY A 42 4.06 -13.24 15.07
C GLY A 42 2.69 -13.78 14.65
N SER A 43 1.90 -14.31 15.59
CA SER A 43 0.57 -14.88 15.32
C SER A 43 -0.45 -13.89 14.77
N ASP A 44 -0.23 -12.58 14.94
CA ASP A 44 -1.15 -11.56 14.45
C ASP A 44 -1.03 -11.36 12.93
N THR A 45 0.02 -11.91 12.31
CA THR A 45 0.22 -11.88 10.84
C THR A 45 -0.65 -12.89 10.08
N SER A 46 -1.80 -13.28 10.63
CA SER A 46 -2.66 -14.27 10.00
C SER A 46 -3.33 -13.73 8.72
N PRO A 47 -3.71 -14.60 7.77
CA PRO A 47 -4.44 -14.18 6.57
C PRO A 47 -5.70 -13.37 6.87
N GLU A 48 -6.41 -13.71 7.95
CA GLU A 48 -7.62 -13.01 8.37
C GLU A 48 -7.34 -11.57 8.78
N ASN A 49 -6.30 -11.33 9.58
CA ASN A 49 -5.93 -9.99 10.05
C ASN A 49 -5.40 -9.12 8.90
N VAL A 50 -4.55 -9.68 8.03
CA VAL A 50 -4.02 -8.97 6.85
C VAL A 50 -5.16 -8.64 5.88
N THR A 51 -6.03 -9.61 5.58
CA THR A 51 -7.21 -9.39 4.73
C THR A 51 -8.15 -8.35 5.34
N TYR A 52 -8.42 -8.43 6.64
CA TYR A 52 -9.24 -7.44 7.34
C TYR A 52 -8.66 -6.04 7.17
N TRP A 53 -7.36 -5.85 7.42
CA TRP A 53 -6.73 -4.53 7.27
C TRP A 53 -6.78 -4.03 5.82
N LEU A 54 -6.41 -4.88 4.85
CA LEU A 54 -6.36 -4.51 3.44
C LEU A 54 -7.75 -4.24 2.85
N SER A 55 -8.79 -4.94 3.29
CA SER A 55 -10.17 -4.74 2.83
C SER A 55 -10.91 -3.58 3.53
N MET A 56 -10.67 -3.35 4.82
CA MET A 56 -11.40 -2.35 5.61
C MET A 56 -11.03 -0.91 5.25
N SER A 57 -9.75 -0.64 5.00
CA SER A 57 -9.26 0.74 4.79
C SER A 57 -9.17 1.15 3.31
N ALA A 58 -9.50 0.28 2.35
CA ALA A 58 -9.48 0.58 0.91
C ALA A 58 -10.40 1.76 0.50
N LYS A 59 -11.20 2.29 1.44
CA LYS A 59 -12.18 3.35 1.19
C LYS A 59 -11.91 4.69 1.90
N ARG A 60 -10.83 4.84 2.68
CA ARG A 60 -10.66 6.04 3.55
C ARG A 60 -9.30 6.73 3.55
N THR A 61 -8.18 6.03 3.36
CA THR A 61 -6.82 6.56 3.60
C THR A 61 -5.83 6.06 2.55
N LYS A 62 -4.65 6.71 2.47
CA LYS A 62 -3.55 6.24 1.61
C LYS A 62 -2.86 5.08 2.32
N LYS A 63 -2.44 4.03 1.61
CA LYS A 63 -1.91 2.80 2.22
C LYS A 63 -0.47 2.52 1.81
N PHE A 64 0.32 2.13 2.80
CA PHE A 64 1.66 1.59 2.59
C PHE A 64 1.82 0.29 3.38
N VAL A 65 2.27 -0.77 2.72
CA VAL A 65 2.52 -2.08 3.32
C VAL A 65 4.02 -2.32 3.37
N ILE A 66 4.52 -2.66 4.56
CA ILE A 66 5.90 -3.08 4.81
C ILE A 66 5.86 -4.53 5.27
N ALA A 67 6.38 -5.43 4.46
CA ALA A 67 6.26 -6.87 4.62
C ALA A 67 7.65 -7.49 4.79
N LEU A 68 7.94 -8.03 5.98
CA LEU A 68 9.27 -8.51 6.39
C LEU A 68 9.21 -9.99 6.77
N ASP A 69 9.24 -10.87 5.78
CA ASP A 69 8.92 -12.29 5.98
C ASP A 69 9.42 -13.17 4.83
N HIS A 70 9.05 -14.44 4.85
CA HIS A 70 9.16 -15.34 3.72
C HIS A 70 8.32 -14.88 2.53
N GLY A 71 8.82 -15.24 1.36
CA GLY A 71 8.14 -15.02 0.10
C GLY A 71 8.55 -16.10 -0.88
N ASN A 72 7.72 -16.25 -1.89
CA ASN A 72 8.09 -16.92 -3.12
C ASN A 72 7.40 -16.24 -4.30
N CYS A 73 7.46 -16.88 -5.46
CA CYS A 73 6.86 -16.31 -6.66
C CYS A 73 5.33 -16.19 -6.59
N SER A 74 4.64 -17.03 -5.83
CA SER A 74 3.17 -17.10 -5.79
C SER A 74 2.54 -16.46 -4.55
N ALA A 75 3.32 -16.19 -3.50
CA ALA A 75 2.83 -15.64 -2.24
C ALA A 75 3.90 -14.91 -1.39
N PHE A 76 3.41 -13.96 -0.60
CA PHE A 76 4.05 -13.44 0.60
C PHE A 76 3.36 -14.04 1.83
N TYR A 77 4.16 -14.40 2.82
CA TYR A 77 3.72 -15.20 3.96
C TYR A 77 3.58 -14.34 5.22
N GLY A 78 2.65 -14.75 6.07
CA GLY A 78 2.59 -14.41 7.48
C GLY A 78 2.54 -15.71 8.27
N GLN A 79 1.79 -15.78 9.36
CA GLN A 79 1.74 -16.95 10.22
C GLN A 79 0.32 -17.30 10.66
N LYS A 80 0.03 -18.60 10.67
CA LYS A 80 -1.19 -19.16 11.26
C LYS A 80 -0.85 -20.44 12.00
N ASN A 81 -1.33 -20.58 13.24
CA ASN A 81 -1.07 -21.75 14.08
C ASN A 81 0.42 -22.11 14.22
N GLY A 82 1.30 -21.09 14.24
CA GLY A 82 2.75 -21.29 14.38
C GLY A 82 3.45 -21.77 13.11
N GLN A 83 2.80 -21.74 11.94
CA GLN A 83 3.38 -22.13 10.65
C GLN A 83 3.27 -20.97 9.63
N PRO A 84 4.18 -20.90 8.64
CA PRO A 84 4.05 -19.97 7.53
C PRO A 84 2.73 -20.19 6.78
N GLU A 85 1.99 -19.11 6.53
CA GLU A 85 0.72 -19.16 5.78
C GLU A 85 0.65 -17.97 4.81
N ALA A 86 0.13 -18.18 3.60
CA ALA A 86 0.10 -17.13 2.58
C ALA A 86 -0.93 -16.05 2.93
N VAL A 87 -0.50 -14.79 3.03
CA VAL A 87 -1.38 -13.65 3.36
C VAL A 87 -1.71 -12.80 2.13
N ILE A 88 -0.75 -12.64 1.21
CA ILE A 88 -0.95 -12.05 -0.12
C ILE A 88 -0.45 -13.06 -1.14
N ASN A 89 -1.30 -13.50 -2.05
CA ASN A 89 -0.98 -14.52 -3.03
C ASN A 89 -1.69 -14.23 -4.36
N SER A 90 -1.38 -15.03 -5.39
CA SER A 90 -1.94 -14.81 -6.73
C SER A 90 -3.47 -14.82 -6.82
N SER A 91 -4.19 -15.39 -5.84
CA SER A 91 -5.66 -15.45 -5.81
C SER A 91 -6.32 -14.25 -5.16
N ASN A 92 -5.61 -13.50 -4.31
CA ASN A 92 -6.16 -12.35 -3.59
C ASN A 92 -5.39 -11.04 -3.83
N ALA A 93 -4.25 -11.08 -4.54
CA ALA A 93 -3.42 -9.89 -4.77
C ALA A 93 -4.20 -8.78 -5.50
N GLU A 94 -5.05 -9.13 -6.47
CA GLU A 94 -5.90 -8.16 -7.17
C GLU A 94 -6.81 -7.40 -6.19
N ASP A 95 -7.56 -8.11 -5.35
CA ASP A 95 -8.49 -7.48 -4.43
C ASP A 95 -7.80 -6.72 -3.29
N LEU A 96 -6.67 -7.23 -2.81
CA LEU A 96 -6.02 -6.72 -1.60
C LEU A 96 -5.00 -5.62 -1.84
N THR A 97 -4.48 -5.47 -3.06
CA THR A 97 -3.35 -4.56 -3.35
C THR A 97 -3.69 -3.40 -4.27
N GLN A 98 -4.94 -3.28 -4.74
CA GLN A 98 -5.41 -2.11 -5.48
C GLN A 98 -5.12 -0.80 -4.73
N ASP A 99 -4.51 0.15 -5.42
CA ASP A 99 -4.16 1.47 -4.88
C ASP A 99 -3.21 1.44 -3.65
N VAL A 100 -2.44 0.36 -3.46
CA VAL A 100 -1.48 0.18 -2.36
C VAL A 100 -0.04 0.36 -2.84
N HIS A 101 0.81 0.93 -1.99
CA HIS A 101 2.27 0.80 -2.12
C HIS A 101 2.75 -0.36 -1.26
N VAL A 102 3.54 -1.28 -1.82
CA VAL A 102 4.07 -2.45 -1.12
C VAL A 102 5.59 -2.44 -1.16
N TYR A 103 6.22 -2.66 0.00
CA TYR A 103 7.62 -3.03 0.12
C TYR A 103 7.72 -4.40 0.79
N THR A 104 8.36 -5.35 0.09
CA THR A 104 8.68 -6.67 0.63
C THR A 104 10.19 -6.84 0.83
N PHE A 105 10.59 -7.21 2.04
CA PHE A 105 11.87 -7.83 2.32
C PHE A 105 11.66 -9.34 2.41
N ALA A 106 11.44 -9.96 1.24
CA ALA A 106 11.05 -11.36 1.09
C ALA A 106 11.52 -11.95 -0.25
N CYS A 107 11.87 -13.24 -0.26
CA CYS A 107 12.39 -13.96 -1.42
C CYS A 107 11.42 -13.98 -2.61
N LEU A 108 11.94 -13.80 -3.83
CA LEU A 108 11.28 -14.01 -5.14
C LEU A 108 9.95 -13.29 -5.40
N THR A 109 9.49 -12.45 -4.47
CA THR A 109 8.18 -11.78 -4.58
C THR A 109 8.07 -10.90 -5.82
N ASN A 110 9.20 -10.43 -6.36
CA ASN A 110 9.22 -9.51 -7.50
C ASN A 110 9.87 -10.04 -8.78
N LYS A 111 10.16 -11.34 -8.86
CA LYS A 111 10.61 -11.97 -10.11
C LYS A 111 9.53 -11.87 -11.20
N ASP A 112 9.91 -12.00 -12.46
CA ASP A 112 8.96 -11.98 -13.57
C ASP A 112 7.90 -13.09 -13.41
N ASN A 113 6.65 -12.72 -13.68
CA ASN A 113 5.43 -13.52 -13.48
C ASN A 113 5.12 -13.86 -12.01
N CYS A 114 5.77 -13.22 -11.04
CA CYS A 114 5.50 -13.41 -9.63
C CYS A 114 4.51 -12.37 -9.07
N ILE A 115 4.12 -12.53 -7.81
CA ILE A 115 3.07 -11.74 -7.15
C ILE A 115 3.26 -10.23 -7.31
N GLY A 116 4.50 -9.72 -7.26
CA GLY A 116 4.76 -8.29 -7.37
C GLY A 116 4.43 -7.74 -8.75
N GLN A 117 4.70 -8.50 -9.82
CA GLN A 117 4.28 -8.13 -11.16
C GLN A 117 2.76 -8.22 -11.31
N LYS A 118 2.15 -9.33 -10.88
CA LYS A 118 0.70 -9.53 -10.98
C LYS A 118 -0.07 -8.46 -10.21
N ALA A 119 0.37 -8.10 -9.01
CA ALA A 119 -0.23 -7.05 -8.21
C ALA A 119 -0.24 -5.71 -8.97
N ILE A 120 0.86 -5.34 -9.62
CA ILE A 120 0.96 -4.11 -10.43
C ILE A 120 -0.01 -4.15 -11.61
N GLU A 121 -0.06 -5.26 -12.33
CA GLU A 121 -1.00 -5.47 -13.45
C GLU A 121 -2.46 -5.40 -12.99
N SER A 122 -2.74 -5.78 -11.75
CA SER A 122 -4.05 -5.73 -11.10
C SER A 122 -4.33 -4.43 -10.32
N GLY A 123 -3.53 -3.37 -10.51
CA GLY A 123 -3.83 -2.03 -9.97
C GLY A 123 -3.10 -1.65 -8.68
N CYS A 124 -2.10 -2.42 -8.23
CA CYS A 124 -1.16 -1.97 -7.21
C CYS A 124 -0.34 -0.77 -7.72
N LEU A 125 -0.08 0.22 -6.85
CA LEU A 125 0.64 1.42 -7.25
C LEU A 125 2.13 1.15 -7.41
N SER A 126 2.71 0.42 -6.46
CA SER A 126 4.11 0.03 -6.52
C SER A 126 4.41 -1.21 -5.71
N TRP A 127 5.41 -1.96 -6.16
CA TRP A 127 5.96 -3.11 -5.47
C TRP A 127 7.48 -3.05 -5.53
N LEU A 128 8.11 -2.72 -4.41
CA LEU A 128 9.54 -2.94 -4.22
C LEU A 128 9.74 -4.31 -3.57
N GLY A 129 10.59 -5.14 -4.16
CA GLY A 129 10.90 -6.47 -3.64
C GLY A 129 12.12 -7.08 -4.32
N TYR A 130 12.27 -8.40 -4.23
CA TYR A 130 13.45 -9.10 -4.70
C TYR A 130 13.13 -10.15 -5.78
N THR A 131 14.00 -10.29 -6.77
CA THR A 131 13.85 -11.20 -7.92
C THR A 131 14.37 -12.61 -7.69
N GLU A 132 15.09 -12.84 -6.59
CA GLU A 132 15.60 -14.16 -6.18
C GLU A 132 15.48 -14.28 -4.65
N GLU A 133 16.04 -15.35 -4.10
CA GLU A 133 16.22 -15.50 -2.67
C GLU A 133 17.00 -14.31 -2.09
N ILE A 134 16.72 -13.97 -0.84
CA ILE A 134 17.49 -13.00 -0.07
C ILE A 134 18.03 -13.66 1.19
N TYR A 135 19.15 -13.16 1.67
CA TYR A 135 19.76 -13.67 2.89
C TYR A 135 19.67 -12.67 4.02
N VAL A 136 19.42 -13.23 5.21
CA VAL A 136 19.48 -12.54 6.50
C VAL A 136 20.48 -13.29 7.36
N LEU A 137 21.40 -12.56 7.98
CA LEU A 137 22.44 -13.14 8.83
C LEU A 137 22.46 -12.44 10.16
N LEU A 138 22.53 -13.22 11.24
CA LEU A 138 22.63 -12.72 12.61
C LEU A 138 23.81 -11.74 12.78
N ALA A 139 25.00 -12.07 12.27
CA ALA A 139 26.17 -11.19 12.41
C ALA A 139 26.04 -9.83 11.68
N ALA A 140 25.09 -9.69 10.77
CA ALA A 140 24.89 -8.51 9.93
C ALA A 140 23.46 -7.94 10.02
N TYR A 141 22.69 -8.32 11.04
CA TYR A 141 21.27 -7.95 11.14
C TYR A 141 21.09 -6.44 11.30
N GLN A 142 21.92 -5.78 12.10
CA GLN A 142 21.78 -4.34 12.37
C GLN A 142 22.11 -3.50 11.12
N PRO A 143 23.24 -3.71 10.41
CA PRO A 143 23.46 -2.98 9.16
C PRO A 143 22.41 -3.30 8.09
N LEU A 144 21.85 -4.51 8.06
CA LEU A 144 20.75 -4.87 7.16
C LEU A 144 19.44 -4.15 7.55
N LYS A 145 19.15 -4.04 8.84
CA LYS A 145 18.05 -3.23 9.37
C LYS A 145 18.17 -1.79 8.91
N ASP A 146 19.35 -1.18 9.03
CA ASP A 146 19.58 0.19 8.57
C ASP A 146 19.33 0.34 7.06
N CYS A 147 19.72 -0.65 6.24
CA CYS A 147 19.39 -0.65 4.81
C CYS A 147 17.87 -0.63 4.60
N VAL A 148 17.16 -1.61 5.16
CA VAL A 148 15.70 -1.75 5.02
C VAL A 148 14.99 -0.48 5.50
N TRP A 149 15.41 0.08 6.63
CA TRP A 149 14.85 1.30 7.20
C TRP A 149 15.11 2.52 6.32
N SER A 150 16.28 2.64 5.69
CA SER A 150 16.61 3.79 4.84
C SER A 150 15.60 4.00 3.70
N TYR A 151 15.02 2.93 3.16
CA TYR A 151 13.94 3.02 2.17
C TYR A 151 12.66 3.62 2.78
N VAL A 152 12.25 3.08 3.94
CA VAL A 152 11.04 3.52 4.64
C VAL A 152 11.18 4.97 5.09
N GLU A 153 12.32 5.34 5.67
CA GLU A 153 12.66 6.69 6.09
C GLU A 153 12.61 7.68 4.91
N ALA A 154 13.13 7.28 3.75
CA ALA A 154 13.09 8.08 2.54
C ALA A 154 11.65 8.34 2.09
N LEU A 155 10.81 7.29 2.02
CA LEU A 155 9.41 7.43 1.62
C LEU A 155 8.62 8.33 2.57
N VAL A 156 8.75 8.13 3.88
CA VAL A 156 8.02 8.93 4.88
C VAL A 156 8.53 10.36 4.98
N SER A 157 9.71 10.65 4.43
CA SER A 157 10.23 12.02 4.28
C SER A 157 9.77 12.70 2.98
N GLY A 158 8.92 12.05 2.18
CA GLY A 158 8.31 12.64 0.98
C GLY A 158 9.09 12.43 -0.30
N LYS A 159 10.13 11.57 -0.29
CA LYS A 159 10.85 11.21 -1.52
C LYS A 159 9.95 10.39 -2.44
N THR A 160 10.22 10.48 -3.74
CA THR A 160 9.58 9.59 -4.72
C THR A 160 10.05 8.15 -4.54
N LEU A 161 9.31 7.19 -5.10
CA LEU A 161 9.67 5.77 -5.06
C LEU A 161 11.08 5.52 -5.61
N GLU A 162 11.46 6.20 -6.70
CA GLU A 162 12.77 6.08 -7.32
C GLU A 162 13.87 6.69 -6.45
N GLN A 163 13.60 7.86 -5.85
CA GLN A 163 14.54 8.48 -4.93
C GLN A 163 14.73 7.62 -3.67
N ALA A 164 13.67 7.01 -3.15
CA ALA A 164 13.75 6.08 -2.03
C ALA A 164 14.51 4.80 -2.41
N GLU A 165 14.26 4.24 -3.60
CA GLU A 165 15.01 3.08 -4.12
C GLU A 165 16.50 3.41 -4.23
N GLN A 166 16.87 4.61 -4.72
CA GLN A 166 18.26 5.05 -4.78
C GLN A 166 18.90 5.15 -3.39
N VAL A 167 18.18 5.64 -2.39
CA VAL A 167 18.65 5.67 -1.00
C VAL A 167 18.91 4.25 -0.49
N LEU A 168 17.98 3.33 -0.71
CA LEU A 168 18.15 1.92 -0.33
C LEU A 168 19.38 1.29 -1.02
N ARG A 169 19.52 1.50 -2.33
CA ARG A 169 20.66 1.00 -3.09
C ARG A 169 21.98 1.57 -2.57
N GLN A 170 22.00 2.85 -2.21
CA GLN A 170 23.18 3.46 -1.62
C GLN A 170 23.50 2.87 -0.23
N ALA A 171 22.48 2.67 0.62
CA ALA A 171 22.67 2.08 1.94
C ALA A 171 23.27 0.66 1.86
N TYR A 172 22.87 -0.13 0.86
CA TYR A 172 23.52 -1.41 0.54
C TYR A 172 24.96 -1.23 0.08
N LYS A 173 25.22 -0.31 -0.86
CA LYS A 173 26.57 -0.08 -1.40
C LYS A 173 27.58 0.29 -0.32
N ASP A 174 27.18 1.16 0.61
CA ASP A 174 28.01 1.62 1.72
C ASP A 174 28.39 0.48 2.68
N ARG A 175 27.70 -0.68 2.60
CA ARG A 175 27.88 -1.84 3.48
C ARG A 175 28.42 -3.07 2.76
N ILE A 176 28.74 -3.01 1.46
CA ILE A 176 29.27 -4.16 0.70
C ILE A 176 30.55 -4.72 1.34
N SER A 177 31.40 -3.85 1.91
CA SER A 177 32.64 -4.27 2.58
C SER A 177 32.41 -5.02 3.89
N LEU A 178 31.23 -4.92 4.49
CA LEU A 178 30.91 -5.61 5.74
C LEU A 178 30.62 -7.10 5.50
N HIS A 179 29.93 -7.42 4.40
CA HIS A 179 29.57 -8.80 4.06
C HIS A 179 29.04 -8.93 2.62
N TRP A 180 29.25 -10.08 1.98
CA TRP A 180 28.80 -10.33 0.61
C TRP A 180 27.28 -10.24 0.42
N ILE A 181 26.49 -10.44 1.49
CA ILE A 181 25.02 -10.40 1.43
C ILE A 181 24.49 -9.03 0.99
N PHE A 182 25.23 -7.95 1.26
CA PHE A 182 24.77 -6.60 0.89
C PHE A 182 24.81 -6.42 -0.62
N GLN A 183 25.88 -6.87 -1.28
CA GLN A 183 25.94 -6.91 -2.74
C GLN A 183 24.90 -7.89 -3.30
N TYR A 184 24.79 -9.08 -2.71
CA TYR A 184 23.84 -10.09 -3.16
C TYR A 184 22.38 -9.60 -3.12
N ASN A 185 21.93 -9.02 -2.01
CA ASN A 185 20.58 -8.49 -1.88
C ASN A 185 20.38 -7.26 -2.80
N LEU A 186 21.40 -6.40 -2.95
CA LEU A 186 21.35 -5.23 -3.85
C LEU A 186 21.09 -5.62 -5.31
N ASP A 187 21.77 -6.66 -5.80
CA ASP A 187 21.68 -7.12 -7.19
C ASP A 187 20.30 -7.69 -7.56
N ARG A 188 19.50 -8.04 -6.54
CA ARG A 188 18.17 -8.66 -6.70
C ARG A 188 17.02 -7.69 -6.47
N LEU A 189 17.32 -6.47 -6.05
CA LEU A 189 16.30 -5.47 -5.76
C LEU A 189 15.64 -5.00 -7.07
N LEU A 190 14.32 -5.03 -7.10
CA LEU A 190 13.51 -4.52 -8.20
C LEU A 190 12.36 -3.66 -7.69
N LEU A 191 12.19 -2.48 -8.27
CA LEU A 191 11.02 -1.63 -8.09
C LEU A 191 10.10 -1.73 -9.31
N ARG A 192 8.87 -2.20 -9.11
CA ARG A 192 7.79 -2.09 -10.10
C ARG A 192 6.83 -0.98 -9.65
N LYS A 193 6.33 -0.20 -10.60
CA LYS A 193 5.49 0.98 -10.33
C LYS A 193 4.56 1.27 -11.51
N SER A 194 3.37 1.79 -11.21
CA SER A 194 2.36 2.15 -12.22
C SER A 194 2.60 3.48 -12.91
N ALA A 195 3.34 4.40 -12.28
CA ALA A 195 3.85 5.62 -12.91
C ALA A 195 5.13 6.12 -12.22
N ASN A 196 5.80 7.08 -12.85
CA ASN A 196 7.01 7.72 -12.32
C ASN A 196 6.68 8.83 -11.32
N ASN A 197 7.64 9.17 -10.45
CA ASN A 197 7.56 10.28 -9.49
C ASN A 197 6.43 10.19 -8.46
N MET A 198 5.90 8.98 -8.24
CA MET A 198 4.98 8.74 -7.13
C MET A 198 5.72 8.81 -5.80
N THR A 199 5.03 9.21 -4.75
CA THR A 199 5.40 9.15 -3.34
C THR A 199 4.26 8.42 -2.63
N ILE A 200 4.49 7.95 -1.40
CA ILE A 200 3.40 7.39 -0.59
C ILE A 200 2.35 8.44 -0.17
N PHE A 201 2.62 9.73 -0.41
CA PHE A 201 1.74 10.85 -0.05
C PHE A 201 0.97 11.42 -1.23
N ASN A 202 1.42 11.24 -2.47
CA ASN A 202 0.73 11.74 -3.65
C ASN A 202 0.29 10.52 -4.46
N ASN A 203 -1.01 10.29 -4.49
CA ASN A 203 -1.49 9.12 -5.20
C ASN A 203 -1.48 9.46 -6.68
N ASN A 204 -1.18 8.45 -7.49
CA ASN A 204 -1.88 8.21 -8.75
C ASN A 204 -3.41 8.03 -8.56
N ARG A 205 -4.05 8.71 -7.59
CA ARG A 205 -5.50 8.83 -7.53
C ARG A 205 -5.83 9.76 -8.67
N PHE A 206 -6.41 9.17 -9.70
CA PHE A 206 -6.88 9.84 -10.89
C PHE A 206 -7.42 11.24 -10.55
N SER A 207 -6.71 12.25 -11.06
CA SER A 207 -7.14 13.63 -10.98
C SER A 207 -7.51 14.05 -12.38
N GLY A 208 -8.80 14.19 -12.63
CA GLY A 208 -9.30 14.34 -13.99
C GLY A 208 -10.78 14.04 -14.13
N TRP A 209 -11.24 14.06 -15.37
CA TRP A 209 -12.61 13.77 -15.73
C TRP A 209 -12.83 12.28 -15.98
N ARG A 210 -13.79 11.69 -15.27
CA ARG A 210 -14.36 10.40 -15.62
C ARG A 210 -15.67 10.64 -16.34
N HIS A 211 -15.81 10.06 -17.51
CA HIS A 211 -17.00 10.23 -18.34
C HIS A 211 -17.90 9.00 -18.30
N ASN A 212 -19.20 9.22 -18.52
CA ASN A 212 -20.19 8.17 -18.74
C ASN A 212 -20.28 7.15 -17.60
N LYS A 213 -20.24 7.61 -16.34
CA LYS A 213 -20.33 6.73 -15.17
C LYS A 213 -21.75 6.68 -14.60
N LYS A 214 -22.09 5.58 -13.91
CA LYS A 214 -23.36 5.47 -13.17
C LYS A 214 -23.14 5.74 -11.69
N VAL A 215 -24.09 6.43 -11.07
CA VAL A 215 -24.19 6.50 -9.60
C VAL A 215 -25.05 5.34 -9.13
N LEU A 216 -24.45 4.38 -8.43
CA LEU A 216 -25.13 3.15 -7.99
C LEU A 216 -25.63 3.25 -6.54
N ALA A 217 -25.01 4.07 -5.69
CA ALA A 217 -25.42 4.28 -4.32
C ALA A 217 -25.03 5.67 -3.80
N LEU A 218 -25.72 6.13 -2.77
CA LEU A 218 -25.45 7.38 -2.07
C LEU A 218 -25.41 7.10 -0.57
N TYR A 219 -24.57 7.82 0.15
CA TYR A 219 -24.47 7.76 1.59
C TYR A 219 -24.15 9.16 2.12
N SER A 220 -24.96 9.64 3.07
CA SER A 220 -24.72 10.89 3.78
C SER A 220 -24.98 10.66 5.25
N ALA A 221 -24.15 11.23 6.11
CA ALA A 221 -24.31 11.16 7.55
C ALA A 221 -24.23 12.57 8.15
N ALA A 222 -25.22 12.94 8.96
CA ALA A 222 -25.30 14.24 9.65
C ALA A 222 -24.32 14.36 10.84
N LEU A 223 -23.27 13.55 10.88
CA LEU A 223 -22.22 13.67 11.89
C LEU A 223 -21.34 14.89 11.57
N SER A 224 -20.58 15.36 12.57
CA SER A 224 -19.90 16.66 12.72
C SER A 224 -19.03 17.20 11.57
N GLU A 225 -18.93 16.51 10.44
CA GLU A 225 -18.08 16.86 9.31
C GLU A 225 -18.84 17.01 7.97
N GLY A 226 -20.16 16.81 7.94
CA GLY A 226 -20.95 17.04 6.72
C GLY A 226 -20.48 16.19 5.52
N ASN A 227 -20.04 14.96 5.77
CA ASN A 227 -19.47 14.10 4.73
C ASN A 227 -20.57 13.44 3.88
N GLY A 228 -20.50 13.62 2.56
CA GLY A 228 -21.29 12.90 1.57
C GLY A 228 -20.43 11.95 0.73
N TYR A 229 -20.97 10.80 0.39
CA TYR A 229 -20.32 9.78 -0.45
C TYR A 229 -21.27 9.26 -1.51
N ILE A 230 -20.71 8.95 -2.69
CA ILE A 230 -21.44 8.28 -3.76
C ILE A 230 -20.65 7.07 -4.26
N TYR A 231 -21.35 6.01 -4.67
CA TYR A 231 -20.73 4.85 -5.31
C TYR A 231 -20.85 4.99 -6.82
N VAL A 232 -19.71 5.02 -7.51
CA VAL A 232 -19.62 5.23 -8.96
C VAL A 232 -19.23 3.92 -9.64
N SER A 233 -19.90 3.56 -10.74
CA SER A 233 -19.62 2.30 -11.47
C SER A 233 -18.16 2.23 -11.93
N ASP A 234 -17.53 1.06 -11.75
CA ASP A 234 -16.13 0.77 -12.10
C ASP A 234 -15.10 1.70 -11.44
N VAL A 235 -15.50 2.40 -10.37
CA VAL A 235 -14.69 3.39 -9.65
C VAL A 235 -14.80 3.14 -8.14
N GLY A 236 -15.99 2.82 -7.64
CA GLY A 236 -16.28 2.55 -6.23
C GLY A 236 -16.76 3.78 -5.47
N TRP A 237 -16.65 3.73 -4.14
CA TRP A 237 -17.03 4.85 -3.27
C TRP A 237 -16.11 6.05 -3.45
N ARG A 238 -16.69 7.25 -3.58
CA ARG A 238 -15.98 8.52 -3.62
C ARG A 238 -16.62 9.51 -2.66
N ARG A 239 -15.79 10.30 -1.99
CA ARG A 239 -16.24 11.39 -1.12
C ARG A 239 -16.60 12.59 -1.98
N LEU A 240 -17.62 13.34 -1.60
CA LEU A 240 -17.92 14.64 -2.18
C LEU A 240 -17.06 15.73 -1.51
N GLU A 241 -16.64 16.73 -2.27
CA GLU A 241 -15.87 17.86 -1.74
C GLU A 241 -16.68 18.61 -0.69
N ALA A 242 -16.15 18.70 0.52
CA ALA A 242 -16.81 19.30 1.69
C ALA A 242 -16.21 20.67 2.07
N LYS A 243 -15.39 21.27 1.20
CA LYS A 243 -14.79 22.59 1.43
C LYS A 243 -15.82 23.67 1.74
N TYR A 244 -17.01 23.56 1.16
CA TYR A 244 -18.16 24.41 1.46
C TYR A 244 -19.36 23.51 1.83
N PRO A 245 -20.08 23.77 2.94
CA PRO A 245 -21.22 22.93 3.35
C PRO A 245 -22.25 22.71 2.24
N ASP A 246 -22.49 23.74 1.43
CA ASP A 246 -23.46 23.71 0.33
C ASP A 246 -23.00 22.84 -0.85
N ASN A 247 -21.70 22.61 -1.01
CA ASN A 247 -21.18 21.76 -2.10
C ASN A 247 -21.64 20.32 -1.93
N VAL A 248 -21.59 19.78 -0.71
CA VAL A 248 -22.00 18.39 -0.46
C VAL A 248 -23.48 18.22 -0.77
N ASN A 249 -24.32 19.15 -0.31
CA ASN A 249 -25.76 19.12 -0.61
C ASN A 249 -26.02 19.19 -2.11
N THR A 250 -25.39 20.13 -2.81
CA THR A 250 -25.56 20.31 -4.27
C THR A 250 -25.14 19.06 -5.04
N LEU A 251 -23.93 18.56 -4.79
CA LEU A 251 -23.40 17.37 -5.46
C LEU A 251 -24.22 16.12 -5.11
N MET A 252 -24.70 15.99 -3.88
CA MET A 252 -25.54 14.88 -3.44
C MET A 252 -26.91 14.90 -4.12
N THR A 253 -27.54 16.08 -4.23
CA THR A 253 -28.80 16.25 -4.97
C THR A 253 -28.64 15.86 -6.44
N MET A 254 -27.58 16.34 -7.10
CA MET A 254 -27.31 15.98 -8.50
C MET A 254 -27.07 14.48 -8.67
N ALA A 255 -26.29 13.85 -7.78
CA ALA A 255 -26.07 12.41 -7.81
C ALA A 255 -27.35 11.61 -7.56
N ALA A 256 -28.24 12.10 -6.70
CA ALA A 256 -29.52 11.46 -6.40
C ALA A 256 -30.46 11.48 -7.62
N HIS A 257 -30.54 12.63 -8.30
CA HIS A 257 -31.22 12.75 -9.59
C HIS A 257 -30.63 11.78 -10.61
N ALA A 258 -29.30 11.77 -10.77
CA ALA A 258 -28.65 10.91 -11.75
C ALA A 258 -28.91 9.43 -11.52
N LYS A 259 -28.91 9.00 -10.24
CA LYS A 259 -29.28 7.63 -9.87
C LYS A 259 -30.75 7.34 -10.14
N SER A 260 -31.65 8.22 -9.72
CA SER A 260 -33.11 8.08 -9.89
C SER A 260 -33.49 7.89 -11.36
N ASP A 261 -32.90 8.72 -12.22
CA ASP A 261 -33.22 8.73 -13.66
C ASP A 261 -32.36 7.73 -14.45
N ASN A 262 -31.50 6.98 -13.75
CA ASN A 262 -30.54 6.05 -14.33
C ASN A 262 -29.74 6.71 -15.49
N CYS A 263 -29.36 7.97 -15.36
CA CYS A 263 -28.55 8.66 -16.36
C CYS A 263 -27.05 8.55 -16.04
N ASN A 264 -26.23 9.03 -16.98
CA ASN A 264 -24.79 9.00 -16.82
C ASN A 264 -24.32 10.31 -16.17
N VAL A 265 -23.24 10.21 -15.40
CA VAL A 265 -22.54 11.36 -14.85
C VAL A 265 -21.15 11.50 -15.42
N HIS A 266 -20.70 12.75 -15.52
CA HIS A 266 -19.30 13.10 -15.69
C HIS A 266 -18.81 13.70 -14.38
N ILE A 267 -17.73 13.15 -13.83
CA ILE A 267 -17.19 13.61 -12.55
C ILE A 267 -15.77 14.08 -12.74
N TYR A 268 -15.46 15.25 -12.18
CA TYR A 268 -14.08 15.64 -11.94
C TYR A 268 -13.70 15.18 -10.54
N GLU A 269 -12.78 14.23 -10.48
CA GLU A 269 -12.20 13.71 -9.26
C GLU A 269 -10.82 14.36 -9.07
N ASN A 270 -10.50 14.71 -7.83
CA ASN A 270 -9.15 15.07 -7.41
C ASN A 270 -8.85 14.27 -6.15
N GLU A 271 -7.83 13.41 -6.20
CA GLU A 271 -7.42 12.55 -5.08
C GLU A 271 -8.55 11.74 -4.40
N ALA A 272 -9.47 11.16 -5.19
CA ALA A 272 -10.65 10.42 -4.72
C ALA A 272 -11.76 11.25 -4.05
N VAL A 273 -11.69 12.56 -4.22
CA VAL A 273 -12.75 13.52 -3.87
C VAL A 273 -13.39 14.04 -5.16
N ILE A 274 -14.71 13.92 -5.27
CA ILE A 274 -15.47 14.51 -6.37
C ILE A 274 -15.65 15.98 -6.07
N GLN A 275 -15.02 16.82 -6.90
CA GLN A 275 -15.10 18.27 -6.79
C GLN A 275 -16.17 18.84 -7.72
N THR A 276 -16.41 18.16 -8.84
CA THR A 276 -17.42 18.54 -9.83
C THR A 276 -18.17 17.30 -10.25
N LEU A 277 -19.49 17.40 -10.32
CA LEU A 277 -20.37 16.38 -10.89
C LEU A 277 -21.26 17.08 -11.91
N TYR A 278 -21.35 16.51 -13.11
CA TYR A 278 -22.21 16.96 -14.18
C TYR A 278 -23.13 15.81 -14.57
N VAL A 279 -24.42 16.11 -14.68
CA VAL A 279 -25.49 15.16 -15.03
C VAL A 279 -26.02 15.57 -16.39
N TRP A 280 -26.14 14.60 -17.31
CA TRP A 280 -26.75 14.79 -18.62
C TRP A 280 -27.80 13.71 -18.86
#